data_AF-A0A7S8EB34-F1
#
_entry.id   AF-A0A7S8EB34-F1
#
_cell.length_a   1.000
_cell.length_b   1.000
_cell.length_c   1.000
_cell.angle_alpha   90.00
_cell.angle_beta   90.00
_cell.angle_gamma   90.00
#
_symmetry.space_group_name_H-M   'P 1'
#
loop_
_entity.id
_entity.type
_entity.pdbx_description
1 polymer ?
#
loop_
_entity_poly.entity_id
_entity_poly.type
_entity_poly.pdbx_seq_one_letter_code
_entity_poly.pdbx_strand_id
1 'polypeptide(L)'
;MKISIWRQFSSNHSANFTIVGTFDSASAAQRTADSLRDDLRRIIAWYSQNEPYRQQVLDMATIEPTPIEKDMATQYGIHHEQVIDFLANSRYHDDMVQVFENHVFVSNGNVETFIGPNMFDQLMMKLGAKIALEVEGGEAVLVDIACEVPSKQIGDEIIQEADLSDETNVIKAWPWVVNHPKSRELDDILSGIKTFVENYHTQSDHKSSSVEAINNDYRISQIILCVSARLQQSRTAAEVTLDDRQLAFRGLNFSKIAVGLPAFLTWLESKGCKNIHHSIYQAAWNLPPGMSEDDL
;
A
#
# COMPACT_ATOMS: atom_id res chain seq x y z
N MET A 1 -11.94 41.98 -19.54
CA MET A 1 -12.77 40.77 -19.48
C MET A 1 -11.95 39.70 -18.78
N LYS A 2 -12.29 39.35 -17.53
CA LYS A 2 -11.56 38.32 -16.75
C LYS A 2 -12.26 36.98 -16.99
N ILE A 3 -11.59 36.08 -17.69
CA ILE A 3 -12.03 34.69 -17.84
C ILE A 3 -11.53 33.96 -16.61
N SER A 4 -12.43 33.70 -15.67
CA SER A 4 -12.17 32.79 -14.56
C SER A 4 -12.32 31.37 -15.09
N ILE A 5 -11.22 30.73 -15.45
CA ILE A 5 -11.20 29.29 -15.69
C ILE A 5 -11.31 28.66 -14.30
N TRP A 6 -12.51 28.19 -13.95
CA TRP A 6 -12.68 27.26 -12.85
C TRP A 6 -11.88 26.01 -13.23
N ARG A 7 -10.70 25.87 -12.63
CA ARG A 7 -9.92 24.65 -12.67
C ARG A 7 -10.77 23.64 -11.91
N GLN A 8 -11.49 22.80 -12.66
CA GLN A 8 -12.24 21.68 -12.11
C GLN A 8 -11.22 20.82 -11.38
N PHE A 9 -11.24 20.87 -10.05
CA PHE A 9 -10.31 20.16 -9.20
C PHE A 9 -10.36 18.67 -9.54
N SER A 10 -9.15 18.10 -9.61
CA SER A 10 -8.80 16.67 -9.58
C SER A 10 -9.97 15.72 -9.41
N SER A 11 -10.16 14.85 -10.41
CA SER A 11 -10.80 13.53 -10.34
C SER A 11 -11.38 13.21 -8.96
N ASN A 12 -12.65 13.54 -8.76
CA ASN A 12 -13.43 13.32 -7.54
C ASN A 12 -13.72 11.82 -7.28
N HIS A 13 -12.90 10.92 -7.83
CA HIS A 13 -13.28 9.54 -8.12
C HIS A 13 -12.20 8.48 -7.83
N SER A 14 -11.09 8.85 -7.19
CA SER A 14 -10.07 7.86 -6.84
C SER A 14 -9.34 8.22 -5.55
N ALA A 15 -9.98 7.94 -4.41
CA ALA A 15 -9.24 7.86 -3.16
C ALA A 15 -8.42 6.55 -3.12
N ASN A 16 -7.21 6.66 -2.56
CA ASN A 16 -6.41 5.52 -2.12
C ASN A 16 -5.88 5.90 -0.74
N PHE A 17 -6.07 5.01 0.23
CA PHE A 17 -5.66 5.27 1.58
C PHE A 17 -4.97 4.08 2.25
N THR A 18 -4.11 4.40 3.21
CA THR A 18 -3.61 3.46 4.21
C THR A 18 -3.67 4.11 5.57
N ILE A 19 -4.36 3.46 6.50
CA ILE A 19 -4.46 3.88 7.90
C ILE A 19 -3.56 2.99 8.72
N VAL A 20 -2.78 3.59 9.61
CA VAL A 20 -1.92 2.86 10.55
C VAL A 20 -2.38 3.17 11.96
N GLY A 21 -2.91 2.14 12.65
CA GLY A 21 -3.22 2.23 14.07
C GLY A 21 -2.16 1.52 14.91
N THR A 22 -1.66 2.21 15.92
CA THR A 22 -0.75 1.64 16.92
C THR A 22 -1.53 1.21 18.15
N PHE A 23 -1.22 0.01 18.65
CA PHE A 23 -1.83 -0.59 19.83
C PHE A 23 -0.81 -0.75 20.95
N ASP A 24 -1.29 -0.99 22.16
CA ASP A 24 -0.42 -1.18 23.33
C ASP A 24 0.44 -2.46 23.26
N SER A 25 0.04 -3.43 22.41
CA SER A 25 0.79 -4.68 22.24
C SER A 25 0.52 -5.35 20.89
N ALA A 26 1.44 -6.21 20.47
CA ALA A 26 1.27 -7.02 19.26
C ALA A 26 0.03 -7.93 19.33
N SER A 27 -0.29 -8.48 20.49
CA SER A 27 -1.50 -9.29 20.67
C SER A 27 -2.79 -8.47 20.54
N ALA A 28 -2.78 -7.19 20.94
CA ALA A 28 -3.93 -6.31 20.75
C ALA A 28 -4.09 -5.92 19.27
N ALA A 29 -2.98 -5.61 18.59
CA ALA A 29 -2.98 -5.37 17.15
C ALA A 29 -3.53 -6.58 16.37
N GLN A 30 -3.05 -7.79 16.68
CA GLN A 30 -3.49 -9.02 16.00
C GLN A 30 -4.99 -9.27 16.20
N ARG A 31 -5.52 -9.19 17.43
CA ARG A 31 -6.96 -9.39 17.69
C ARG A 31 -7.82 -8.37 16.93
N THR A 32 -7.36 -7.11 16.90
CA THR A 32 -8.06 -6.05 16.16
C THR A 32 -8.08 -6.36 14.67
N ALA A 33 -6.92 -6.72 14.09
CA ALA A 33 -6.85 -7.09 12.69
C ALA A 33 -7.74 -8.29 12.36
N ASP A 34 -7.77 -9.32 13.21
CA ASP A 34 -8.64 -10.48 12.99
C ASP A 34 -10.13 -10.09 13.00
N SER A 35 -10.55 -9.23 13.94
CA SER A 35 -11.92 -8.69 13.98
C SER A 35 -12.25 -7.91 12.70
N LEU A 36 -11.35 -7.02 12.25
CA LEU A 36 -11.52 -6.26 11.02
C LEU A 36 -11.63 -7.16 9.79
N ARG A 37 -10.73 -8.14 9.66
CA ARG A 37 -10.75 -9.11 8.55
C ARG A 37 -12.07 -9.87 8.51
N ASP A 38 -12.58 -10.29 9.65
CA ASP A 38 -13.84 -11.02 9.73
C ASP A 38 -15.04 -10.14 9.32
N ASP A 39 -15.07 -8.88 9.74
CA ASP A 39 -16.12 -7.94 9.32
C ASP A 39 -16.05 -7.62 7.81
N LEU A 40 -14.85 -7.39 7.27
CA LEU A 40 -14.65 -7.18 5.82
C LEU A 40 -15.06 -8.42 5.00
N ARG A 41 -14.71 -9.62 5.46
CA ARG A 41 -15.13 -10.89 4.84
C ARG A 41 -16.65 -11.05 4.86
N ARG A 42 -17.33 -10.65 5.94
CA ARG A 42 -18.80 -10.69 6.03
C ARG A 42 -19.45 -9.75 5.00
N ILE A 43 -18.91 -8.55 4.84
CA ILE A 43 -19.40 -7.58 3.84
C ILE A 43 -19.22 -8.12 2.42
N ILE A 44 -18.06 -8.69 2.10
CA ILE A 44 -17.79 -9.26 0.78
C ILE A 44 -18.64 -10.50 0.50
N ALA A 45 -18.84 -11.36 1.51
CA ALA A 45 -19.75 -12.49 1.40
C ALA A 45 -21.18 -12.02 1.12
N TRP A 46 -21.61 -10.93 1.74
CA TRP A 46 -22.91 -10.31 1.46
C TRP A 46 -23.00 -9.80 0.02
N TYR A 47 -22.00 -9.07 -0.48
CA TYR A 47 -21.98 -8.63 -1.89
C TYR A 47 -22.06 -9.81 -2.86
N SER A 48 -21.33 -10.88 -2.58
CA SER A 48 -21.32 -12.11 -3.40
C SER A 48 -22.68 -12.81 -3.45
N GLN A 49 -23.50 -12.64 -2.42
CA GLN A 49 -24.86 -13.20 -2.34
C GLN A 49 -25.94 -12.24 -2.87
N ASN A 50 -25.59 -10.97 -3.10
CA ASN A 50 -26.51 -9.90 -3.48
C ASN A 50 -26.03 -9.19 -4.77
N GLU A 51 -25.73 -9.96 -5.82
CA GLU A 51 -25.12 -9.47 -7.07
C GLU A 51 -25.81 -8.23 -7.70
N PRO A 52 -27.15 -8.13 -7.77
CA PRO A 52 -27.80 -6.93 -8.30
C PRO A 52 -27.47 -5.66 -7.50
N TYR A 53 -27.31 -5.79 -6.17
CA TYR A 53 -26.94 -4.67 -5.31
C TYR A 53 -25.47 -4.33 -5.47
N ARG A 54 -24.60 -5.36 -5.51
CA ARG A 54 -23.17 -5.19 -5.83
C ARG A 54 -23.00 -4.40 -7.13
N GLN A 55 -23.74 -4.75 -8.18
CA GLN A 55 -23.67 -4.02 -9.46
C GLN A 55 -24.14 -2.57 -9.33
N GLN A 56 -25.19 -2.27 -8.54
CA GLN A 56 -25.60 -0.89 -8.27
C GLN A 56 -24.52 -0.06 -7.58
N VAL A 57 -23.77 -0.65 -6.65
CA VAL A 57 -22.63 0.02 -6.00
C VAL A 57 -21.52 0.30 -7.02
N LEU A 58 -21.19 -0.67 -7.88
CA LEU A 58 -20.18 -0.51 -8.93
C LEU A 58 -20.57 0.52 -9.99
N ASP A 59 -21.85 0.58 -10.33
CA ASP A 59 -22.41 1.56 -11.27
C ASP A 59 -22.60 2.94 -10.61
N MET A 60 -22.20 3.10 -9.34
CA MET A 60 -22.38 4.31 -8.52
C MET A 60 -23.85 4.74 -8.38
N ALA A 61 -24.79 3.81 -8.58
CA ALA A 61 -26.22 4.06 -8.47
C ALA A 61 -26.69 4.12 -7.01
N THR A 62 -25.92 3.53 -6.08
CA THR A 62 -26.21 3.52 -4.64
C THR A 62 -25.00 3.97 -3.85
N ILE A 63 -25.17 5.01 -3.04
CA ILE A 63 -24.14 5.50 -2.10
C ILE A 63 -24.43 5.15 -0.65
N GLU A 64 -25.63 4.68 -0.31
CA GLU A 64 -25.98 4.36 1.07
C GLU A 64 -25.34 3.04 1.55
N PRO A 65 -24.94 2.94 2.82
CA PRO A 65 -24.41 1.71 3.37
C PRO A 65 -25.39 0.55 3.28
N THR A 66 -24.84 -0.64 2.99
CA THR A 66 -25.58 -1.90 3.00
C THR A 66 -26.11 -2.23 4.40
N PRO A 67 -27.12 -3.10 4.55
CA PRO A 67 -27.56 -3.55 5.87
C PRO A 67 -26.42 -4.12 6.74
N ILE A 68 -25.50 -4.91 6.15
CA ILE A 68 -24.38 -5.49 6.89
C ILE A 68 -23.37 -4.43 7.34
N GLU A 69 -23.13 -3.39 6.55
CA GLU A 69 -22.29 -2.25 6.93
C GLU A 69 -22.97 -1.40 8.02
N LYS A 70 -24.30 -1.20 7.95
CA LYS A 70 -25.08 -0.52 9.01
C LYS A 70 -25.05 -1.28 10.33
N ASP A 71 -25.14 -2.60 10.30
CA ASP A 71 -25.01 -3.46 11.47
C ASP A 71 -23.63 -3.32 12.11
N MET A 72 -22.57 -3.34 11.30
CA MET A 72 -21.20 -3.11 11.76
C MET A 72 -21.02 -1.71 12.36
N ALA A 73 -21.54 -0.66 11.69
CA ALA A 73 -21.47 0.70 12.20
C ALA A 73 -22.16 0.83 13.58
N THR A 74 -23.31 0.17 13.73
CA THR A 74 -24.03 0.09 15.00
C THR A 74 -23.24 -0.68 16.07
N GLN A 75 -22.65 -1.82 15.71
CA GLN A 75 -21.85 -2.66 16.60
C GLN A 75 -20.69 -1.88 17.25
N TYR A 76 -20.00 -1.06 16.46
CA TYR A 76 -18.86 -0.27 16.95
C TYR A 76 -19.24 1.14 17.42
N GLY A 77 -20.49 1.57 17.22
CA GLY A 77 -20.94 2.93 17.52
C GLY A 77 -20.15 3.98 16.75
N ILE A 78 -19.98 3.74 15.44
CA ILE A 78 -19.29 4.63 14.49
C ILE A 78 -20.28 5.24 13.50
N HIS A 79 -19.90 6.37 12.92
CA HIS A 79 -20.67 7.01 11.88
C HIS A 79 -20.28 6.46 10.50
N HIS A 80 -21.27 6.08 9.70
CA HIS A 80 -21.07 5.47 8.38
C HIS A 80 -22.15 5.94 7.41
N GLU A 81 -21.79 6.79 6.46
CA GLU A 81 -22.74 7.43 5.53
C GLU A 81 -22.65 6.89 4.09
N GLN A 82 -21.55 6.24 3.74
CA GLN A 82 -21.26 5.82 2.37
C GLN A 82 -20.96 4.33 2.30
N VAL A 83 -21.42 3.67 1.26
CA VAL A 83 -21.12 2.26 1.00
C VAL A 83 -19.61 2.01 0.86
N ILE A 84 -19.09 0.87 1.35
CA ILE A 84 -17.68 0.51 1.16
C ILE A 84 -17.48 -0.10 -0.23
N ASP A 85 -17.50 0.77 -1.25
CA ASP A 85 -17.52 0.44 -2.68
C ASP A 85 -16.32 -0.39 -3.15
N PHE A 86 -15.12 -0.17 -2.59
CA PHE A 86 -13.96 -0.97 -2.99
C PHE A 86 -14.08 -2.45 -2.63
N LEU A 87 -14.92 -2.81 -1.65
CA LEU A 87 -15.24 -4.21 -1.32
C LEU A 87 -16.24 -4.82 -2.31
N ALA A 88 -17.04 -4.00 -3.01
CA ALA A 88 -17.88 -4.48 -4.10
C ALA A 88 -17.05 -4.77 -5.36
N ASN A 89 -16.01 -3.98 -5.62
CA ASN A 89 -15.16 -4.11 -6.81
C ASN A 89 -14.07 -5.19 -6.65
N SER A 90 -13.62 -5.42 -5.43
CA SER A 90 -12.55 -6.36 -5.16
C SER A 90 -13.05 -7.76 -4.81
N ARG A 91 -12.22 -8.76 -5.13
CA ARG A 91 -12.22 -9.98 -4.32
C ARG A 91 -11.49 -9.61 -3.04
N TYR A 92 -12.00 -10.07 -1.90
CA TYR A 92 -11.30 -9.85 -0.63
C TYR A 92 -9.84 -10.28 -0.76
N HIS A 93 -8.94 -9.39 -0.37
CA HIS A 93 -7.55 -9.75 -0.22
C HIS A 93 -7.19 -9.64 1.26
N ASP A 94 -6.63 -10.71 1.82
CA ASP A 94 -6.15 -10.74 3.21
C ASP A 94 -5.10 -9.64 3.50
N ASP A 95 -4.53 -9.01 2.46
CA ASP A 95 -3.57 -7.91 2.56
C ASP A 95 -4.21 -6.51 2.71
N MET A 96 -5.54 -6.39 2.67
CA MET A 96 -6.24 -5.15 3.03
C MET A 96 -6.04 -4.79 4.51
N VAL A 97 -5.89 -5.81 5.36
CA VAL A 97 -5.60 -5.64 6.79
C VAL A 97 -4.32 -6.39 7.12
N GLN A 98 -3.25 -5.65 7.40
CA GLN A 98 -1.93 -6.19 7.71
C GLN A 98 -1.57 -5.90 9.17
N VAL A 99 -0.75 -6.76 9.77
CA VAL A 99 -0.25 -6.59 11.15
C VAL A 99 1.26 -6.67 11.13
N PHE A 100 1.92 -5.71 11.76
CA PHE A 100 3.34 -5.77 12.03
C PHE A 100 3.62 -5.21 13.42
N GLU A 101 4.23 -6.02 14.28
CA GLU A 101 4.41 -5.71 15.71
C GLU A 101 3.08 -5.28 16.36
N ASN A 102 3.04 -4.09 16.95
CA ASN A 102 1.85 -3.50 17.55
C ASN A 102 1.11 -2.53 16.59
N HIS A 103 1.34 -2.61 15.28
CA HIS A 103 0.68 -1.79 14.27
C HIS A 103 -0.30 -2.64 13.44
N VAL A 104 -1.46 -2.06 13.14
CA VAL A 104 -2.41 -2.58 12.15
C VAL A 104 -2.51 -1.58 11.00
N PHE A 105 -2.40 -2.08 9.78
CA PHE A 105 -2.51 -1.32 8.55
C PHE A 105 -3.81 -1.70 7.88
N VAL A 106 -4.65 -0.71 7.55
CA VAL A 106 -5.88 -0.91 6.80
C VAL A 106 -5.76 -0.11 5.51
N SER A 107 -5.89 -0.78 4.36
CA SER A 107 -5.83 -0.13 3.05
C SER A 107 -6.92 -0.66 2.13
N ASN A 108 -7.34 0.18 1.18
CA ASN A 108 -8.14 -0.26 0.03
C ASN A 108 -7.28 -0.91 -1.09
N GLY A 109 -5.99 -1.13 -0.81
CA GLY A 109 -5.04 -1.77 -1.71
C GLY A 109 -4.83 -0.94 -3.00
N ASN A 110 -4.95 -1.61 -4.15
CA ASN A 110 -4.83 -0.97 -5.47
C ASN A 110 -6.21 -0.64 -6.08
N VAL A 111 -7.26 -0.61 -5.27
CA VAL A 111 -8.64 -0.41 -5.75
C VAL A 111 -9.07 1.00 -5.42
N GLU A 112 -9.25 1.83 -6.44
CA GLU A 112 -9.80 3.18 -6.28
C GLU A 112 -11.17 3.11 -5.60
N THR A 113 -11.43 4.05 -4.69
CA THR A 113 -12.65 4.12 -3.91
C THR A 113 -13.23 5.52 -3.88
N PHE A 114 -14.54 5.63 -3.66
CA PHE A 114 -15.24 6.89 -3.42
C PHE A 114 -15.32 7.28 -1.95
N ILE A 115 -14.94 6.39 -1.02
CA ILE A 115 -15.00 6.68 0.41
C ILE A 115 -13.65 7.12 0.97
N GLY A 116 -13.69 8.02 1.94
CA GLY A 116 -12.52 8.39 2.72
C GLY A 116 -12.16 7.35 3.81
N PRO A 117 -11.00 7.51 4.46
CA PRO A 117 -10.51 6.67 5.54
C PRO A 117 -11.28 6.83 6.86
N ASN A 118 -11.99 7.95 7.06
CA ASN A 118 -12.63 8.33 8.34
C ASN A 118 -13.40 7.21 9.05
N MET A 119 -14.17 6.41 8.31
CA MET A 119 -14.90 5.28 8.88
C MET A 119 -13.96 4.26 9.54
N PHE A 120 -12.84 3.95 8.88
CA PHE A 120 -11.83 3.03 9.37
C PHE A 120 -11.00 3.66 10.50
N ASP A 121 -10.79 4.98 10.51
CA ASP A 121 -10.17 5.66 11.66
C ASP A 121 -11.04 5.51 12.91
N GLN A 122 -12.33 5.78 12.77
CA GLN A 122 -13.30 5.59 13.85
C GLN A 122 -13.30 4.14 14.33
N LEU A 123 -13.32 3.18 13.40
CA LEU A 123 -13.31 1.76 13.73
C LEU A 123 -12.03 1.36 14.48
N MET A 124 -10.87 1.78 14.00
CA MET A 124 -9.57 1.54 14.62
C MET A 124 -9.49 2.16 16.02
N MET A 125 -9.94 3.41 16.19
CA MET A 125 -10.01 4.08 17.50
C MET A 125 -10.94 3.35 18.47
N LYS A 126 -12.10 2.87 18.02
CA LYS A 126 -13.03 2.07 18.85
C LYS A 126 -12.43 0.74 19.29
N LEU A 127 -11.56 0.17 18.47
CA LEU A 127 -10.82 -1.06 18.76
C LEU A 127 -9.58 -0.81 19.64
N GLY A 128 -9.34 0.44 20.07
CA GLY A 128 -8.26 0.80 20.99
C GLY A 128 -6.98 1.24 20.30
N ALA A 129 -7.00 1.49 18.99
CA ALA A 129 -5.87 2.07 18.30
C ALA A 129 -5.67 3.54 18.70
N LYS A 130 -4.42 3.96 18.76
CA LYS A 130 -4.03 5.36 18.52
C LYS A 130 -3.73 5.46 17.03
N ILE A 131 -4.45 6.30 16.30
CA ILE A 131 -4.15 6.53 14.89
C ILE A 131 -2.78 7.19 14.81
N ALA A 132 -1.82 6.47 14.27
CA ALA A 132 -0.45 6.91 14.13
C ALA A 132 -0.22 7.58 12.77
N LEU A 133 -1.02 7.19 11.77
CA LEU A 133 -0.87 7.65 10.40
C LEU A 133 -2.18 7.52 9.63
N GLU A 134 -2.50 8.55 8.85
CA GLU A 134 -3.60 8.56 7.89
C GLU A 134 -3.03 9.06 6.57
N VAL A 135 -2.92 8.14 5.62
CA VAL A 135 -2.38 8.44 4.30
C VAL A 135 -3.51 8.48 3.30
N GLU A 136 -3.82 9.65 2.75
CA GLU A 136 -4.79 9.83 1.66
C GLU A 136 -4.06 10.19 0.36
N GLY A 137 -4.70 9.94 -0.79
CA GLY A 137 -4.22 10.46 -2.08
C GLY A 137 -3.05 9.67 -2.70
N GLY A 138 -2.85 8.42 -2.29
CA GLY A 138 -1.86 7.53 -2.90
C GLY A 138 -0.43 7.71 -2.40
N GLU A 139 -0.22 8.43 -1.29
CA GLU A 139 1.09 8.43 -0.66
C GLU A 139 1.40 7.06 -0.05
N ALA A 140 2.68 6.77 0.09
CA ALA A 140 3.16 5.52 0.65
C ALA A 140 3.41 5.65 2.15
N VAL A 141 3.11 4.59 2.88
CA VAL A 141 3.70 4.37 4.19
C VAL A 141 5.18 4.05 3.98
N LEU A 142 6.04 4.90 4.53
CA LEU A 142 7.49 4.77 4.44
C LEU A 142 8.08 4.19 5.72
N VAL A 143 9.21 3.53 5.57
CA VAL A 143 9.97 2.94 6.66
C VAL A 143 11.43 3.41 6.56
N ASP A 144 11.92 3.94 7.67
CA ASP A 144 13.34 4.15 7.89
C ASP A 144 13.88 3.01 8.73
N ILE A 145 15.05 2.47 8.36
CA ILE A 145 15.73 1.39 9.06
C ILE A 145 17.18 1.82 9.30
N ALA A 146 17.67 1.66 10.52
CA ALA A 146 19.06 1.91 10.89
C ALA A 146 19.62 0.73 11.67
N CYS A 147 20.89 0.41 11.46
CA CYS A 147 21.59 -0.67 12.17
C CYS A 147 23.10 -0.49 12.22
N GLU A 148 23.76 -1.26 13.08
CA GLU A 148 25.21 -1.38 13.16
C GLU A 148 25.68 -2.61 12.37
N VAL A 149 26.48 -2.42 11.33
CA VAL A 149 27.07 -3.51 10.54
C VAL A 149 28.35 -4.07 11.20
N PRO A 150 28.71 -5.35 10.98
CA PRO A 150 29.94 -5.95 11.55
C PRO A 150 31.22 -5.21 11.17
N SER A 151 31.30 -4.74 9.93
CA SER A 151 32.42 -3.97 9.39
C SER A 151 31.93 -3.10 8.23
N LYS A 152 32.69 -2.07 7.88
CA LYS A 152 32.40 -1.23 6.71
C LYS A 152 32.27 -2.05 5.43
N GLN A 153 33.15 -3.05 5.25
CA GLN A 153 33.10 -3.95 4.09
C GLN A 153 31.74 -4.68 3.98
N ILE A 154 31.21 -5.22 5.09
CA ILE A 154 29.88 -5.85 5.07
C ILE A 154 28.78 -4.83 4.77
N GLY A 155 28.93 -3.59 5.24
CA GLY A 155 28.03 -2.49 4.86
C GLY A 155 28.04 -2.20 3.36
N ASP A 156 29.23 -2.12 2.75
CA ASP A 156 29.38 -1.92 1.30
C ASP A 156 28.76 -3.08 0.51
N GLU A 157 28.97 -4.34 0.96
CA GLU A 157 28.34 -5.53 0.37
C GLU A 157 26.80 -5.50 0.49
N ILE A 158 26.27 -5.10 1.65
CA ILE A 158 24.83 -4.91 1.86
C ILE A 158 24.26 -3.85 0.91
N ILE A 159 24.94 -2.69 0.76
CA ILE A 159 24.50 -1.63 -0.17
C ILE A 159 24.49 -2.14 -1.60
N GLN A 160 25.53 -2.88 -2.00
CA GLN A 160 25.64 -3.45 -3.34
C GLN A 160 24.57 -4.53 -3.61
N GLU A 161 24.23 -5.36 -2.62
CA GLU A 161 23.17 -6.36 -2.75
C GLU A 161 21.77 -5.76 -2.70
N ALA A 162 21.60 -4.71 -1.90
CA ALA A 162 20.36 -3.97 -1.80
C ALA A 162 20.13 -3.08 -3.03
N ASP A 163 21.13 -2.92 -3.92
CA ASP A 163 21.23 -1.94 -5.00
C ASP A 163 19.85 -1.51 -5.51
N LEU A 164 19.37 -0.43 -4.90
CA LEU A 164 18.07 0.15 -5.16
C LEU A 164 18.08 0.89 -6.51
N SER A 165 19.23 1.01 -7.18
CA SER A 165 19.38 1.76 -8.43
C SER A 165 19.08 0.95 -9.69
N ASP A 166 19.08 -0.39 -9.60
CA ASP A 166 18.71 -1.29 -10.71
C ASP A 166 17.32 -1.92 -10.48
N GLU A 167 16.30 -1.33 -11.11
CA GLU A 167 14.90 -1.77 -11.04
C GLU A 167 14.70 -3.25 -11.43
N THR A 168 15.56 -3.80 -12.28
CA THR A 168 15.48 -5.20 -12.67
C THR A 168 16.00 -6.15 -11.58
N ASN A 169 16.85 -5.65 -10.69
CA ASN A 169 17.36 -6.38 -9.52
C ASN A 169 16.46 -6.21 -8.29
N VAL A 170 15.85 -5.04 -8.07
CA VAL A 170 14.93 -4.83 -6.92
C VAL A 170 13.75 -5.81 -6.99
N ILE A 171 13.15 -5.99 -8.18
CA ILE A 171 12.05 -6.95 -8.39
C ILE A 171 12.54 -8.41 -8.28
N LYS A 172 13.77 -8.70 -8.70
CA LYS A 172 14.33 -10.07 -8.68
C LYS A 172 14.85 -10.51 -7.32
N ALA A 173 15.45 -9.61 -6.55
CA ALA A 173 16.07 -9.93 -5.28
C ALA A 173 15.11 -9.73 -4.10
N TRP A 174 14.13 -8.81 -4.21
CA TRP A 174 13.27 -8.42 -3.08
C TRP A 174 11.84 -8.07 -3.54
N PRO A 175 11.00 -9.06 -3.88
CA PRO A 175 9.68 -8.83 -4.47
C PRO A 175 8.70 -8.03 -3.58
N TRP A 176 9.06 -7.77 -2.33
CA TRP A 176 8.28 -7.03 -1.35
C TRP A 176 8.73 -5.57 -1.13
N VAL A 177 9.88 -5.14 -1.67
CA VAL A 177 10.36 -3.75 -1.61
C VAL A 177 10.00 -3.05 -2.92
N VAL A 178 9.28 -1.94 -2.84
CA VAL A 178 8.97 -1.10 -4.01
C VAL A 178 9.83 0.14 -3.93
N ASN A 179 10.83 0.26 -4.81
CA ASN A 179 11.56 1.52 -4.98
C ASN A 179 10.88 2.37 -6.07
N HIS A 180 10.74 3.67 -5.81
CA HIS A 180 10.24 4.62 -6.79
C HIS A 180 11.40 5.42 -7.37
N PRO A 181 11.69 5.30 -8.69
CA PRO A 181 12.80 5.99 -9.31
C PRO A 181 12.58 7.51 -9.36
N LYS A 182 13.67 8.27 -9.31
CA LYS A 182 13.71 9.62 -9.89
C LYS A 182 13.73 9.46 -11.42
N SER A 183 12.56 9.52 -12.03
CA SER A 183 12.31 9.73 -13.48
C SER A 183 13.15 8.88 -14.45
N ARG A 184 12.58 7.77 -14.95
CA ARG A 184 12.87 7.25 -16.29
C ARG A 184 11.63 7.38 -17.19
N GLU A 185 11.85 7.38 -18.50
CA GLU A 185 10.78 7.34 -19.50
C GLU A 185 9.99 6.03 -19.35
N LEU A 186 8.66 6.14 -19.38
CA LEU A 186 7.68 5.08 -19.14
C LEU A 186 7.98 3.78 -19.93
N ASP A 187 8.60 3.89 -21.09
CA ASP A 187 8.89 2.79 -22.00
C ASP A 187 9.89 1.75 -21.44
N ASP A 188 10.86 2.18 -20.62
CA ASP A 188 11.83 1.27 -19.98
C ASP A 188 11.16 0.36 -18.95
N ILE A 189 10.25 0.93 -18.15
CA ILE A 189 9.50 0.23 -17.10
C ILE A 189 8.54 -0.79 -17.73
N LEU A 190 7.87 -0.40 -18.82
CA LEU A 190 7.00 -1.29 -19.59
C LEU A 190 7.78 -2.47 -20.20
N SER A 191 9.00 -2.22 -20.68
CA SER A 191 9.87 -3.28 -21.19
C SER A 191 10.27 -4.28 -20.10
N GLY A 192 10.62 -3.81 -18.89
CA GLY A 192 10.96 -4.66 -17.76
C GLY A 192 9.80 -5.57 -17.30
N ILE A 193 8.60 -5.00 -17.19
CA ILE A 193 7.37 -5.75 -16.85
C ILE A 193 7.07 -6.81 -17.92
N LYS A 194 7.18 -6.45 -19.20
CA LYS A 194 6.98 -7.37 -20.32
C LYS A 194 7.95 -8.56 -20.24
N THR A 195 9.24 -8.29 -20.01
CA THR A 195 10.25 -9.35 -19.85
C THR A 195 9.98 -10.24 -18.63
N PHE A 196 9.51 -9.69 -17.51
CA PHE A 196 9.13 -10.48 -16.34
C PHE A 196 7.95 -11.42 -16.65
N VAL A 197 6.91 -10.92 -17.31
CA VAL A 197 5.72 -11.71 -17.69
C VAL A 197 6.10 -12.82 -18.68
N GLU A 198 6.91 -12.51 -19.70
CA GLU A 198 7.39 -13.50 -20.68
C GLU A 198 8.23 -14.61 -20.01
N ASN A 199 9.04 -14.26 -19.02
CA ASN A 199 9.83 -15.22 -18.25
C ASN A 199 8.98 -16.04 -17.24
N TYR A 200 7.92 -15.47 -16.69
CA TYR A 200 7.00 -16.19 -15.81
C TYR A 200 6.25 -17.30 -16.58
N HIS A 201 5.83 -17.01 -17.82
CA HIS A 201 5.14 -17.97 -18.69
C HIS A 201 6.00 -19.12 -19.18
N THR A 202 7.32 -18.91 -19.31
CA THR A 202 8.24 -19.97 -19.72
C THR A 202 8.59 -20.94 -18.59
N GLN A 203 8.32 -20.58 -17.33
CA GLN A 203 8.58 -21.43 -16.16
C GLN A 203 7.34 -22.16 -15.63
N SER A 204 6.12 -21.69 -15.92
CA SER A 204 4.89 -22.36 -15.47
C SER A 204 4.41 -23.41 -16.48
N ASP A 205 4.75 -24.66 -16.25
CA ASP A 205 4.41 -25.82 -17.10
C ASP A 205 2.94 -26.29 -16.96
N HIS A 206 2.01 -25.37 -16.71
CA HIS A 206 0.60 -25.68 -16.51
C HIS A 206 -0.25 -25.25 -17.70
N LYS A 207 -0.55 -26.23 -18.56
CA LYS A 207 -1.63 -26.16 -19.56
C LYS A 207 -2.98 -25.97 -18.87
N SER A 208 -3.48 -24.75 -18.84
CA SER A 208 -4.89 -24.42 -18.60
C SER A 208 -5.37 -23.53 -19.74
N SER A 209 -6.32 -24.04 -20.52
CA SER A 209 -6.85 -23.42 -21.73
C SER A 209 -7.94 -22.39 -21.43
N SER A 210 -7.81 -21.23 -22.07
CA SER A 210 -8.92 -20.43 -22.64
C SER A 210 -10.05 -19.99 -21.69
N VAL A 211 -9.71 -19.18 -20.68
CA VAL A 211 -10.47 -18.03 -20.12
C VAL A 211 -9.46 -17.10 -19.37
N GLU A 212 -8.36 -17.66 -18.89
CA GLU A 212 -7.29 -16.94 -18.15
C GLU A 212 -6.49 -15.94 -19.00
N ALA A 213 -6.48 -16.05 -20.33
CA ALA A 213 -5.75 -15.12 -21.20
C ALA A 213 -6.39 -13.73 -21.23
N ILE A 214 -7.72 -13.62 -21.19
CA ILE A 214 -8.44 -12.34 -21.16
C ILE A 214 -8.37 -11.71 -19.74
N ASN A 215 -8.27 -12.54 -18.69
CA ASN A 215 -8.04 -12.07 -17.31
C ASN A 215 -6.61 -11.54 -17.08
N ASN A 216 -5.63 -11.98 -17.86
CA ASN A 216 -4.24 -11.54 -17.70
C ASN A 216 -3.95 -10.19 -18.38
N ASP A 217 -4.60 -9.86 -19.50
CA ASP A 217 -4.48 -8.53 -20.10
C ASP A 217 -5.06 -7.43 -19.19
N TYR A 218 -6.13 -7.75 -18.44
CA TYR A 218 -6.69 -6.82 -17.44
C TYR A 218 -5.73 -6.61 -16.25
N ARG A 219 -5.05 -7.68 -15.80
CA ARG A 219 -4.02 -7.59 -14.74
C ARG A 219 -2.80 -6.80 -15.20
N ILE A 220 -2.34 -6.99 -16.42
CA ILE A 220 -1.19 -6.25 -16.96
C ILE A 220 -1.54 -4.77 -17.13
N SER A 221 -2.73 -4.47 -17.65
CA SER A 221 -3.22 -3.08 -17.78
C SER A 221 -3.38 -2.38 -16.42
N GLN A 222 -3.87 -3.08 -15.40
CA GLN A 222 -3.96 -2.54 -14.04
C GLN A 222 -2.60 -2.42 -13.35
N ILE A 223 -1.67 -3.35 -13.56
CA ILE A 223 -0.28 -3.23 -13.10
C ILE A 223 0.38 -2.01 -13.75
N ILE A 224 0.20 -1.81 -15.05
CA ILE A 224 0.73 -0.66 -15.80
C ILE A 224 0.10 0.66 -15.32
N LEU A 225 -1.22 0.71 -15.08
CA LEU A 225 -1.91 1.89 -14.54
C LEU A 225 -1.49 2.19 -13.09
N CYS A 226 -1.36 1.17 -12.23
CA CYS A 226 -0.89 1.32 -10.85
C CYS A 226 0.57 1.81 -10.79
N VAL A 227 1.42 1.34 -11.70
CA VAL A 227 2.82 1.77 -11.79
C VAL A 227 2.90 3.21 -12.33
N SER A 228 2.13 3.56 -13.36
CA SER A 228 2.15 4.90 -13.98
C SER A 228 1.61 6.00 -13.06
N ALA A 229 0.53 5.75 -12.31
CA ALA A 229 -0.02 6.69 -11.34
C ALA A 229 0.92 6.91 -10.15
N ARG A 230 1.58 5.85 -9.67
CA ARG A 230 2.54 5.92 -8.55
C ARG A 230 3.86 6.58 -8.90
N LEU A 231 4.33 6.46 -10.15
CA LEU A 231 5.59 7.10 -10.60
C LEU A 231 5.55 8.63 -10.59
N GLN A 232 4.37 9.26 -10.61
CA GLN A 232 4.24 10.72 -10.51
C GLN A 232 4.19 11.26 -9.08
N GLN A 233 3.87 10.43 -8.07
CA GLN A 233 3.50 10.92 -6.73
C GLN A 233 4.60 10.77 -5.66
N SER A 234 5.53 9.81 -5.73
CA SER A 234 6.58 9.66 -4.71
C SER A 234 7.94 10.17 -5.21
N ARG A 235 8.27 11.43 -4.92
CA ARG A 235 9.59 12.02 -5.22
C ARG A 235 10.67 11.75 -4.16
N THR A 236 10.34 11.09 -3.07
CA THR A 236 11.32 10.63 -2.08
C THR A 236 11.94 9.32 -2.57
N ALA A 237 13.03 9.45 -3.34
CA ALA A 237 13.89 8.30 -3.62
C ALA A 237 14.37 7.73 -2.29
N ALA A 238 14.30 6.41 -2.13
CA ALA A 238 14.90 5.75 -0.99
C ALA A 238 16.39 6.11 -0.92
N GLU A 239 16.87 6.48 0.28
CA GLU A 239 18.25 6.85 0.51
C GLU A 239 18.95 5.74 1.30
N VAL A 240 20.17 5.38 0.90
CA VAL A 240 21.00 4.45 1.67
C VAL A 240 22.30 5.15 2.02
N THR A 241 22.65 5.12 3.30
CA THR A 241 23.86 5.75 3.83
C THR A 241 24.64 4.77 4.68
N LEU A 242 25.97 4.82 4.57
CA LEU A 242 26.89 4.07 5.41
C LEU A 242 27.96 5.01 5.95
N ASP A 243 27.96 5.22 7.27
CA ASP A 243 28.99 5.98 7.98
C ASP A 243 29.73 5.07 8.96
N ASP A 244 30.96 4.71 8.60
CA ASP A 244 31.77 3.68 9.27
C ASP A 244 31.04 2.33 9.39
N ARG A 245 30.35 2.11 10.51
CA ARG A 245 29.57 0.90 10.81
C ARG A 245 28.07 1.18 10.98
N GLN A 246 27.62 2.41 10.77
CA GLN A 246 26.22 2.78 10.85
C GLN A 246 25.61 2.77 9.44
N LEU A 247 24.71 1.81 9.21
CA LEU A 247 23.97 1.67 7.96
C LEU A 247 22.55 2.19 8.18
N ALA A 248 22.06 3.03 7.28
CA ALA A 248 20.67 3.48 7.30
C ALA A 248 20.04 3.45 5.91
N PHE A 249 18.84 2.89 5.84
CA PHE A 249 17.91 2.96 4.72
C PHE A 249 16.80 3.92 5.10
N ARG A 250 16.48 4.88 4.23
CA ARG A 250 15.41 5.85 4.46
C ARG A 250 14.41 5.84 3.35
N GLY A 251 13.14 5.99 3.70
CA GLY A 251 12.05 6.09 2.74
C GLY A 251 11.77 4.78 2.00
N LEU A 252 11.94 3.63 2.67
CA LEU A 252 11.59 2.34 2.07
C LEU A 252 10.06 2.20 2.03
N ASN A 253 9.53 1.83 0.86
CA ASN A 253 8.12 1.47 0.69
C ASN A 253 8.00 -0.04 0.50
N PHE A 254 7.02 -0.65 1.18
CA PHE A 254 6.73 -2.07 1.08
C PHE A 254 5.33 -2.28 0.52
N SER A 255 5.21 -3.05 -0.56
CA SER A 255 3.90 -3.41 -1.13
C SER A 255 3.03 -4.21 -0.15
N LYS A 256 3.69 -5.01 0.70
CA LYS A 256 3.10 -5.75 1.82
C LYS A 256 3.99 -5.62 3.05
N ILE A 257 3.82 -4.55 3.82
CA ILE A 257 4.68 -4.24 4.95
C ILE A 257 4.79 -5.39 5.97
N ALA A 258 3.69 -6.12 6.21
CA ALA A 258 3.69 -7.25 7.15
C ALA A 258 4.49 -8.48 6.68
N VAL A 259 4.91 -8.51 5.41
CA VAL A 259 5.78 -9.56 4.86
C VAL A 259 7.17 -9.00 4.61
N GLY A 260 7.22 -7.84 3.93
CA GLY A 260 8.45 -7.29 3.42
C GLY A 260 9.37 -6.72 4.49
N LEU A 261 8.81 -6.00 5.47
CA LEU A 261 9.61 -5.43 6.54
C LEU A 261 10.24 -6.53 7.42
N PRO A 262 9.51 -7.53 7.96
CA PRO A 262 10.14 -8.64 8.69
C PRO A 262 11.23 -9.35 7.88
N ALA A 263 10.97 -9.65 6.59
CA ALA A 263 11.95 -10.31 5.74
C ALA A 263 13.22 -9.46 5.56
N PHE A 264 13.07 -8.14 5.40
CA PHE A 264 14.17 -7.20 5.31
C PHE A 264 15.00 -7.16 6.61
N LEU A 265 14.33 -7.10 7.76
CA LEU A 265 15.00 -7.10 9.06
C LEU A 265 15.76 -8.41 9.31
N THR A 266 15.14 -9.57 9.04
CA THR A 266 15.81 -10.88 9.16
C THR A 266 16.99 -11.01 8.21
N TRP A 267 16.91 -10.46 6.99
CA TRP A 267 18.05 -10.42 6.08
C TRP A 267 19.21 -9.60 6.67
N LEU A 268 18.94 -8.40 7.21
CA LEU A 268 19.98 -7.59 7.89
C LEU A 268 20.62 -8.36 9.06
N GLU A 269 19.82 -9.04 9.88
CA GLU A 269 20.31 -9.90 10.97
C GLU A 269 21.22 -11.02 10.44
N SER A 270 20.84 -11.65 9.32
CA SER A 270 21.64 -12.72 8.68
C SER A 270 23.00 -12.24 8.18
N LYS A 271 23.11 -10.94 7.87
CA LYS A 271 24.36 -10.25 7.53
C LYS A 271 25.18 -9.85 8.77
N GLY A 272 24.70 -10.17 9.97
CA GLY A 272 25.34 -9.85 11.23
C GLY A 272 25.07 -8.43 11.73
N CYS A 273 24.09 -7.72 11.15
CA CYS A 273 23.69 -6.41 11.66
C CYS A 273 23.16 -6.52 13.09
N LYS A 274 23.45 -5.50 13.90
CA LYS A 274 23.00 -5.39 15.29
C LYS A 274 22.28 -4.07 15.51
N ASN A 275 21.60 -3.93 16.65
CA ASN A 275 20.92 -2.70 17.04
C ASN A 275 20.00 -2.18 15.91
N ILE A 276 19.22 -3.09 15.32
CA ILE A 276 18.33 -2.75 14.21
C ILE A 276 17.15 -1.99 14.79
N HIS A 277 16.93 -0.78 14.29
CA HIS A 277 15.83 0.09 14.64
C HIS A 277 15.08 0.47 13.37
N HIS A 278 13.75 0.51 13.44
CA HIS A 278 12.91 1.01 12.37
C HIS A 278 11.90 2.03 12.87
N SER A 279 11.48 2.92 11.97
CA SER A 279 10.38 3.84 12.21
C SER A 279 9.48 3.88 10.99
N ILE A 280 8.17 3.88 11.22
CA ILE A 280 7.14 3.92 10.19
C ILE A 280 6.55 5.33 10.19
N TYR A 281 6.46 5.95 9.02
CA TYR A 281 5.96 7.32 8.87
C TYR A 281 5.31 7.51 7.50
N GLN A 282 4.60 8.63 7.33
CA GLN A 282 3.99 9.05 6.08
C GLN A 282 4.97 9.93 5.35
N ALA A 283 5.07 9.75 4.03
CA ALA A 283 5.81 10.66 3.20
C ALA A 283 5.21 12.07 3.36
N ALA A 284 5.85 12.93 4.15
CA ALA A 284 5.44 14.32 4.22
C ALA A 284 5.48 14.87 2.79
N TRP A 285 4.40 15.55 2.37
CA TRP A 285 4.46 16.37 1.17
C TRP A 285 5.59 17.37 1.38
N ASN A 286 6.75 17.08 0.79
CA ASN A 286 7.80 18.07 0.64
C ASN A 286 7.29 19.05 -0.41
N LEU A 287 6.40 19.94 0.03
CA LEU A 287 6.06 21.14 -0.70
C LEU A 287 7.38 21.82 -1.05
N PRO A 288 7.54 22.31 -2.29
CA PRO A 288 8.72 23.08 -2.66
C PRO A 288 8.99 24.15 -1.60
N PRO A 289 10.26 24.40 -1.22
CA PRO A 289 10.58 25.40 -0.21
C PRO A 289 9.86 26.73 -0.50
N GLY A 290 8.98 27.15 0.42
CA GLY A 290 8.17 28.37 0.29
C GLY A 290 6.71 28.17 -0.16
N MET A 291 6.27 26.94 -0.44
CA MET A 291 4.84 26.61 -0.50
C MET A 291 4.35 26.09 0.85
N SER A 292 3.26 26.65 1.34
CA SER A 292 2.50 26.17 2.51
C SER A 292 1.35 25.29 2.05
N GLU A 293 0.78 24.49 2.97
CA GLU A 293 -0.44 23.71 2.68
C GLU A 293 -1.60 24.60 2.24
N ASP A 294 -1.65 25.86 2.70
CA ASP A 294 -2.65 26.86 2.31
C ASP A 294 -2.50 27.33 0.84
N ASP A 295 -1.38 27.04 0.18
CA ASP A 295 -1.13 27.41 -1.22
C ASP A 295 -1.63 26.37 -2.25
N LEU A 296 -2.19 25.23 -1.78
CA LEU A 296 -2.79 24.16 -2.59
C LEU A 296 -4.31 24.33 -2.75
#